data_AF-A0A820G7A7-F1
#
_entry.id   AF-A0A820G7A7-F1
#
_cell.length_a   1.000
_cell.length_b   1.000
_cell.length_c   1.000
_cell.angle_alpha   90.00
_cell.angle_beta   90.00
_cell.angle_gamma   90.00
#
_symmetry.space_group_name_H-M   'P 1'
#
loop_
_entity.id
_entity.type
_entity.pdbx_description
1 polymer ?
#
loop_
_entity_poly.entity_id
_entity_poly.type
_entity_poly.pdbx_seq_one_letter_code
_entity_poly.pdbx_strand_id
1 'polypeptide(L)'
;DKNEPLNGVDGSIDGCTNNSLDKPPFVPNVLDNSLSAKTLCPSAQHASSSHYNLHSMYGYFEAKATNLALKAIRHKRPFVLSRSTFPGSGQYAAHWTGDNRATFEDMYFSIPGTYS
;
A
#
# COMPACT_ATOMS: atom_id res chain seq x y z
N ASP A 1 1.89 7.57 -4.42
CA ASP A 1 0.84 6.90 -5.21
C ASP A 1 1.33 5.50 -5.58
N LYS A 2 0.44 4.57 -5.92
CA LYS A 2 0.78 3.18 -6.32
C LYS A 2 1.61 2.41 -5.30
N ASN A 3 1.45 2.75 -4.03
CA ASN A 3 2.31 2.30 -2.95
C ASN A 3 1.67 1.23 -2.05
N GLU A 4 0.70 0.50 -2.59
CA GLU A 4 0.19 -0.72 -2.00
C GLU A 4 1.23 -1.85 -1.89
N PRO A 5 2.22 -2.08 -2.78
CA PRO A 5 2.62 -1.47 -4.06
C PRO A 5 1.89 -2.06 -5.28
N LEU A 6 1.38 -1.20 -6.16
CA LEU A 6 0.62 -1.62 -7.34
C LEU A 6 1.55 -2.17 -8.42
N ASN A 7 1.24 -3.36 -8.91
CA ASN A 7 1.94 -4.00 -10.01
C ASN A 7 1.02 -4.23 -11.23
N GLY A 8 1.58 -4.10 -12.44
CA GLY A 8 0.87 -4.30 -13.70
C GLY A 8 0.68 -5.78 -14.05
N VAL A 9 1.47 -6.65 -13.45
CA VAL A 9 1.37 -8.12 -13.50
C VAL A 9 1.21 -8.65 -12.07
N ASP A 10 0.61 -9.83 -11.92
CA ASP A 10 0.46 -10.44 -10.60
C ASP A 10 1.77 -11.09 -10.17
N GLY A 11 2.35 -10.59 -9.08
CA GLY A 11 3.62 -11.05 -8.57
C GLY A 11 4.82 -10.46 -9.30
N SER A 12 5.33 -11.17 -10.29
CA SER A 12 6.52 -10.80 -11.07
C SER A 12 6.37 -11.21 -12.54
N ILE A 13 7.28 -10.76 -13.40
CA ILE A 13 7.31 -11.17 -14.82
C ILE A 13 7.50 -12.69 -15.01
N ASP A 14 8.12 -13.35 -14.03
CA ASP A 14 8.37 -14.80 -14.03
C ASP A 14 7.30 -15.55 -13.19
N GLY A 15 6.29 -14.84 -12.67
CA GLY A 15 5.31 -15.36 -11.72
C GLY A 15 5.87 -15.46 -10.29
N CYS A 16 5.14 -16.21 -9.44
CA CYS A 16 5.54 -16.48 -8.06
C CYS A 16 5.80 -17.97 -7.85
N THR A 17 6.45 -18.30 -6.74
CA THR A 17 6.77 -19.69 -6.41
C THR A 17 5.55 -20.41 -5.83
N ASN A 18 5.68 -21.73 -5.59
CA ASN A 18 4.63 -22.55 -4.97
C ASN A 18 4.87 -22.78 -3.47
N ASN A 19 5.60 -21.89 -2.79
CA ASN A 19 5.87 -22.03 -1.35
C ASN A 19 4.65 -21.61 -0.50
N SER A 20 4.75 -21.85 0.81
CA SER A 20 3.68 -21.55 1.78
C SER A 20 3.40 -20.07 1.98
N LEU A 21 4.24 -19.15 1.51
CA LEU A 21 4.00 -17.71 1.56
C LEU A 21 3.21 -17.25 0.33
N ASP A 22 3.60 -17.72 -0.85
CA ASP A 22 2.93 -17.39 -2.11
C ASP A 22 1.57 -18.12 -2.24
N LYS A 23 1.46 -19.31 -1.66
CA LYS A 23 0.24 -20.14 -1.62
C LYS A 23 -0.03 -20.64 -0.19
N PRO A 24 -0.48 -19.76 0.72
CA PRO A 24 -0.76 -20.16 2.09
C PRO A 24 -1.97 -21.09 2.17
N PRO A 25 -2.10 -21.89 3.25
CA PRO A 25 -3.23 -22.80 3.45
C PRO A 25 -4.56 -22.06 3.64
N PHE A 26 -4.53 -20.78 4.01
CA PHE A 26 -5.68 -19.91 4.10
C PHE A 26 -5.38 -18.59 3.39
N VAL A 27 -6.24 -18.23 2.43
CA VAL A 27 -6.21 -16.93 1.75
C VAL A 27 -7.47 -16.17 2.17
N PRO A 28 -7.35 -14.97 2.77
CA PRO A 28 -8.51 -14.12 3.05
C PRO A 28 -9.26 -13.76 1.76
N ASN A 29 -10.49 -13.25 1.88
CA ASN A 29 -11.27 -12.79 0.73
C ASN A 29 -10.69 -11.49 0.14
N VAL A 30 -9.60 -11.62 -0.61
CA VAL A 30 -8.90 -10.55 -1.31
C VAL A 30 -9.19 -10.61 -2.81
N LEU A 31 -8.79 -9.58 -3.54
CA LEU A 31 -8.90 -9.53 -4.99
C LEU A 31 -8.32 -10.80 -5.62
N ASP A 32 -9.07 -11.39 -6.56
CA ASP A 32 -8.70 -12.60 -7.30
C ASP A 32 -8.32 -13.82 -6.43
N ASN A 33 -8.69 -13.82 -5.13
CA ASN A 33 -8.31 -14.84 -4.15
C ASN A 33 -6.79 -15.15 -4.14
N SER A 34 -5.96 -14.15 -4.42
CA SER A 34 -4.50 -14.30 -4.47
C SER A 34 -3.80 -13.14 -3.76
N LEU A 35 -2.81 -13.45 -2.93
CA LEU A 35 -2.01 -12.45 -2.24
C LEU A 35 -1.06 -11.69 -3.17
N SER A 36 -0.80 -12.20 -4.38
CA SER A 36 0.02 -11.52 -5.40
C SER A 36 -0.79 -10.71 -6.39
N ALA A 37 -2.12 -10.72 -6.30
CA ALA A 37 -3.01 -10.00 -7.22
C ALA A 37 -2.70 -8.50 -7.16
N LYS A 38 -2.38 -7.91 -8.32
CA LYS A 38 -2.01 -6.49 -8.46
C LYS A 38 -0.85 -6.02 -7.58
N THR A 39 0.02 -6.92 -7.12
CA THR A 39 1.18 -6.58 -6.28
C THR A 39 2.36 -7.53 -6.51
N LEU A 40 3.36 -7.52 -5.62
CA LEU A 40 4.54 -8.37 -5.68
C LEU A 40 4.27 -9.78 -5.13
N CYS A 41 5.17 -10.72 -5.38
CA CYS A 41 5.08 -12.05 -4.76
C CYS A 41 5.22 -11.94 -3.24
N PRO A 42 4.35 -12.60 -2.44
CA PRO A 42 4.45 -12.58 -0.99
C PRO A 42 5.82 -13.06 -0.46
N SER A 43 6.46 -14.00 -1.14
CA SER A 43 7.79 -14.49 -0.77
C SER A 43 8.95 -13.53 -1.09
N ALA A 44 8.70 -12.41 -1.78
CA ALA A 44 9.73 -11.41 -2.08
C ALA A 44 10.37 -10.87 -0.79
N GLN A 45 11.68 -10.67 -0.79
CA GLN A 45 12.42 -10.29 0.41
C GLN A 45 12.62 -8.78 0.49
N HIS A 46 12.30 -8.21 1.66
CA HIS A 46 12.67 -6.85 2.06
C HIS A 46 13.79 -6.93 3.10
N ALA A 47 14.38 -5.79 3.45
CA ALA A 47 15.50 -5.73 4.40
C ALA A 47 15.18 -6.34 5.79
N SER A 48 13.91 -6.28 6.24
CA SER A 48 13.50 -6.75 7.57
C SER A 48 12.68 -8.04 7.58
N SER A 49 11.98 -8.36 6.49
CA SER A 49 11.14 -9.58 6.39
C SER A 49 10.68 -9.82 4.95
N SER A 50 9.89 -10.88 4.75
CA SER A 50 9.19 -11.14 3.49
C SER A 50 8.08 -10.12 3.22
N HIS A 51 7.69 -9.98 1.95
CA HIS A 51 6.59 -9.14 1.54
C HIS A 51 5.27 -9.61 2.14
N TYR A 52 5.08 -10.91 2.35
CA TYR A 52 3.95 -11.52 3.04
C TYR A 52 3.68 -10.83 4.39
N ASN A 53 4.74 -10.53 5.16
CA ASN A 53 4.62 -9.87 6.46
C ASN A 53 4.51 -8.35 6.36
N LEU A 54 5.06 -7.74 5.30
CA LEU A 54 5.29 -6.30 5.22
C LEU A 54 4.44 -5.57 4.18
N HIS A 55 3.66 -6.29 3.38
CA HIS A 55 2.88 -5.75 2.27
C HIS A 55 2.06 -4.52 2.69
N SER A 56 1.22 -4.66 3.72
CA SER A 56 0.37 -3.57 4.21
C SER A 56 1.13 -2.39 4.82
N MET A 57 2.43 -2.54 5.11
CA MET A 57 3.28 -1.48 5.64
C MET A 57 4.09 -0.75 4.56
N TYR A 58 4.02 -1.17 3.30
CA TYR A 58 4.83 -0.61 2.23
C TYR A 58 4.65 0.91 2.09
N GLY A 59 3.40 1.36 1.95
CA GLY A 59 3.08 2.79 1.87
C GLY A 59 3.45 3.58 3.13
N TYR A 60 3.37 2.96 4.32
CA TYR A 60 3.83 3.59 5.57
C TYR A 60 5.34 3.85 5.56
N PHE A 61 6.15 2.86 5.17
CA PHE A 61 7.60 3.03 5.13
C PHE A 61 8.04 4.02 4.05
N GLU A 62 7.39 4.00 2.89
CA GLU A 62 7.63 5.00 1.83
C GLU A 62 7.28 6.42 2.31
N ALA A 63 6.12 6.61 2.93
CA ALA A 63 5.69 7.91 3.45
C ALA A 63 6.65 8.42 4.53
N LYS A 64 7.10 7.55 5.44
CA LYS A 64 8.08 7.87 6.47
C LYS A 64 9.42 8.27 5.88
N ALA A 65 9.96 7.49 4.94
CA ALA A 65 11.22 7.81 4.27
C ALA A 65 11.13 9.16 3.54
N THR A 66 10.04 9.39 2.80
CA THR A 66 9.79 10.63 2.06
C THR A 66 9.69 11.84 2.99
N ASN A 67 8.96 11.72 4.10
CA ASN A 67 8.82 12.79 5.07
C ASN A 67 10.18 13.19 5.67
N LEU A 68 10.98 12.21 6.10
CA LEU A 68 12.31 12.45 6.67
C LEU A 68 13.25 13.10 5.65
N ALA A 69 13.25 12.62 4.40
CA ALA A 69 14.05 13.19 3.32
C ALA A 69 13.68 14.66 3.04
N LEU A 70 12.37 14.95 2.90
CA LEU A 70 11.91 16.32 2.68
C LEU A 70 12.22 17.25 3.85
N LYS A 71 12.12 16.75 5.10
CA LYS A 71 12.49 17.52 6.29
C LYS A 71 13.97 17.88 6.28
N ALA A 72 14.83 16.96 5.86
CA ALA A 72 16.27 17.17 5.75
C ALA A 72 16.63 18.15 4.62
N ILE A 73 15.97 18.07 3.46
CA ILE A 73 16.26 18.92 2.30
C ILE A 73 15.71 20.34 2.46
N ARG A 74 14.48 20.46 2.99
CA ARG A 74 13.73 21.73 2.99
C ARG A 74 13.80 22.48 4.31
N HIS A 75 14.19 21.81 5.40
CA HIS A 75 14.18 22.35 6.77
C HIS A 75 12.85 23.03 7.16
N LYS A 76 11.74 22.51 6.62
CA LYS A 76 10.37 22.99 6.85
C LYS A 76 9.45 21.80 7.08
N ARG A 77 8.22 22.05 7.52
CA ARG A 77 7.19 21.01 7.62
C ARG A 77 6.99 20.37 6.23
N PRO A 78 7.21 19.06 6.08
CA PRO A 78 6.97 18.37 4.81
C PRO A 78 5.47 18.31 4.51
N PHE A 79 5.13 18.33 3.22
CA PHE A 79 3.84 17.91 2.73
C PHE A 79 4.03 16.63 1.92
N VAL A 80 3.43 15.54 2.39
CA VAL A 80 3.44 14.22 1.73
C VAL A 80 2.00 13.76 1.65
N LEU A 81 1.57 13.33 0.47
CA LEU A 81 0.24 12.81 0.21
C LEU A 81 0.38 11.35 -0.24
N SER A 82 -0.16 10.40 0.53
CA SER A 82 -0.02 8.96 0.30
C SER A 82 -1.36 8.30 0.01
N ARG A 83 -1.34 7.29 -0.88
CA ARG A 83 -2.51 6.47 -1.20
C ARG A 83 -2.66 5.32 -0.21
N SER A 84 -1.67 4.44 -0.13
CA SER A 84 -1.64 3.37 0.87
C SER A 84 -1.20 3.88 2.25
N THR A 85 -1.81 3.34 3.30
CA THR A 85 -1.53 3.71 4.70
C THR A 85 -1.67 2.50 5.63
N PHE A 86 -0.94 2.55 6.75
CA PHE A 86 -1.02 1.65 7.90
C PHE A 86 -1.20 2.45 9.21
N PRO A 87 -1.68 1.89 10.34
CA PRO A 87 -1.74 2.61 11.62
C PRO A 87 -0.48 3.42 11.93
N GLY A 88 -0.67 4.71 12.24
CA GLY A 88 0.41 5.67 12.48
C GLY A 88 0.87 6.47 11.24
N SER A 89 0.34 6.21 10.05
CA SER A 89 0.73 6.94 8.82
C SER A 89 0.48 8.45 8.89
N GLY A 90 -0.55 8.89 9.63
CA GLY A 90 -0.87 10.31 9.81
C GLY A 90 0.24 11.14 10.48
N GLN A 91 1.23 10.50 11.11
CA GLN A 91 2.44 11.17 11.59
C GLN A 91 3.32 11.69 10.45
N TYR A 92 3.27 11.06 9.27
CA TYR A 92 4.22 11.29 8.17
C TYR A 92 3.55 11.85 6.91
N ALA A 93 2.29 11.53 6.64
CA ALA A 93 1.61 11.92 5.41
C ALA A 93 0.12 12.20 5.62
N ALA A 94 -0.43 13.03 4.74
CA ALA A 94 -1.86 13.14 4.48
C ALA A 94 -2.32 11.98 3.56
N HIS A 95 -3.63 11.74 3.52
CA HIS A 95 -4.26 10.69 2.72
C HIS A 95 -5.40 11.27 1.87
N TRP A 96 -5.67 10.64 0.73
CA TRP A 96 -6.90 10.82 -0.05
C TRP A 96 -7.47 9.45 -0.37
N THR A 97 -8.80 9.34 -0.48
CA THR A 97 -9.54 8.07 -0.57
C THR A 97 -9.38 7.30 -1.88
N GLY A 98 -8.39 7.65 -2.71
CA GLY A 98 -8.11 6.98 -3.98
C GLY A 98 -8.97 7.46 -5.15
N ASP A 99 -9.07 6.60 -6.15
CA ASP A 99 -9.68 6.88 -7.43
C ASP A 99 -11.22 6.78 -7.34
N ASN A 100 -11.87 7.94 -7.23
CA ASN A 100 -13.34 8.03 -7.25
C ASN A 100 -13.88 8.27 -8.66
N ARG A 101 -15.19 8.15 -8.80
CA ARG A 101 -15.96 8.46 -10.01
C ARG A 101 -16.74 9.75 -9.81
N ALA A 102 -17.03 10.44 -10.91
CA ALA A 102 -17.87 11.64 -10.91
C ALA A 102 -19.37 11.28 -10.79
N THR A 103 -19.75 10.63 -9.68
CA THR A 103 -21.13 10.22 -9.37
C THR A 103 -21.60 10.83 -8.05
N PHE A 104 -22.92 10.96 -7.88
CA PHE A 104 -23.50 11.38 -6.59
C PHE A 104 -23.24 10.37 -5.46
N GLU A 105 -23.09 9.10 -5.81
CA GLU A 105 -22.84 8.02 -4.85
C GLU A 105 -21.42 8.11 -4.28
N ASP A 106 -20.41 8.28 -5.13
CA ASP A 106 -19.02 8.52 -4.70
C ASP A 106 -18.90 9.81 -3.86
N MET A 107 -19.67 10.85 -4.22
CA MET A 107 -19.74 12.07 -3.41
C MET A 107 -20.34 11.77 -2.02
N TYR A 108 -21.42 11.00 -1.95
CA TYR A 108 -22.04 10.61 -0.68
C TYR A 108 -21.07 9.79 0.19
N PHE A 109 -20.38 8.80 -0.38
CA PHE A 109 -19.44 7.95 0.34
C PHE A 109 -18.12 8.65 0.74
N SER A 110 -17.80 9.80 0.15
CA SER A 110 -16.64 10.60 0.57
C SER A 110 -16.75 11.10 2.02
N ILE A 111 -17.98 11.31 2.51
CA ILE A 111 -18.25 11.77 3.87
C ILE A 111 -17.80 10.71 4.89
N PRO A 112 -18.38 9.49 4.93
CA PRO A 112 -17.95 8.47 5.87
C PRO A 112 -16.48 8.07 5.66
N GLY A 113 -15.96 8.07 4.42
CA GLY A 113 -14.55 7.76 4.15
C GLY A 113 -13.55 8.77 4.73
N THR A 114 -13.97 10.01 5.00
CA THR A 114 -13.12 11.02 5.65
C THR A 114 -13.07 10.84 7.18
N TYR A 115 -14.11 10.26 7.78
CA TYR A 115 -14.22 10.08 9.24
C TYR A 115 -13.74 8.71 9.73
N SER A 116 -13.45 7.79 8.81
CA SER A 116 -12.91 6.45 9.08
C SER A 116 -11.39 6.46 9.23
#